data_AF-A0A1I6PNM7-F1
#
_entry.id   AF-A0A1I6PNM7-F1
#
_cell.length_a   1.000
_cell.length_b   1.000
_cell.length_c   1.000
_cell.angle_alpha   90.00
_cell.angle_beta   90.00
_cell.angle_gamma   90.00
#
_symmetry.space_group_name_H-M   'P 1'
#
loop_
_entity.id
_entity.type
_entity.pdbx_description
1 polymer ?
#
loop_
_entity_poly.entity_id
_entity_poly.type
_entity_poly.pdbx_seq_one_letter_code
_entity_poly.pdbx_strand_id
1 'polypeptide(L)'
;MNSHEFTLILDRVPNEEEHDALFEAGCDDAAVEERDRVGLLDFTREADSLAQALVSAIRDAESAGFRVEGVRTDDLVSLRTVAARLDRSYESVRLLAAAKRGPGGFPPAMSGDGWALYSWSQVVDWSTRHLNAGAEITAHEVEIAATDHIVRARNMLRDNKERAELSRILTA
;
A
#
# COMPACT_ATOMS: atom_id res chain seq x y z
N MET A 1 -16.86 -8.00 14.01
CA MET A 1 -15.51 -7.54 14.34
C MET A 1 -14.51 -8.67 14.21
N ASN A 2 -13.51 -8.43 13.38
CA ASN A 2 -12.31 -9.24 13.21
C ASN A 2 -11.09 -8.35 13.48
N SER A 3 -9.99 -8.97 13.91
CA SER A 3 -8.69 -8.32 14.00
C SER A 3 -8.08 -8.11 12.61
N HIS A 4 -7.55 -6.91 12.36
CA HIS A 4 -6.86 -6.53 11.13
C HIS A 4 -5.47 -6.00 11.45
N GLU A 5 -4.47 -6.56 10.77
CA GLU A 5 -3.07 -6.16 10.92
C GLU A 5 -2.63 -5.28 9.74
N PHE A 6 -2.04 -4.13 10.04
CA PHE A 6 -1.48 -3.20 9.07
C PHE A 6 -0.56 -2.19 9.77
N THR A 7 0.31 -1.54 8.99
CA THR A 7 1.24 -0.56 9.53
C THR A 7 1.07 0.79 8.84
N LEU A 8 0.82 1.84 9.61
CA LEU A 8 0.81 3.21 9.10
C LEU A 8 2.21 3.81 9.11
N ILE A 9 2.50 4.64 8.12
CA ILE A 9 3.74 5.39 8.01
C ILE A 9 3.46 6.83 8.46
N LEU A 10 4.21 7.34 9.44
CA LEU A 10 4.08 8.70 9.96
C LEU A 10 5.04 9.68 9.28
N ASP A 11 4.73 10.97 9.37
CA ASP A 11 5.56 12.07 8.88
C ASP A 11 6.84 12.29 9.70
N ARG A 12 6.89 11.78 10.93
CA ARG A 12 8.02 11.85 11.86
C ARG A 12 7.99 10.71 12.87
N VAL A 13 9.10 10.47 13.54
CA VAL A 13 9.19 9.54 14.67
C VAL A 13 8.57 10.19 15.91
N PRO A 14 7.59 9.55 16.59
CA PRO A 14 7.02 10.05 17.83
C PRO A 14 8.07 10.16 18.94
N ASN A 15 8.03 11.24 19.73
CA ASN A 15 8.74 11.35 21.00
C ASN A 15 7.86 10.88 22.18
N GLU A 16 8.45 10.71 23.37
CA GLU A 16 7.77 10.15 24.56
C GLU A 16 6.43 10.81 24.90
N GLU A 17 6.30 12.14 24.81
CA GLU A 17 5.03 12.84 25.06
C GLU A 17 4.00 12.56 23.95
N GLU A 18 4.46 12.39 22.71
CA GLU A 18 3.60 12.04 21.57
C GLU A 18 3.13 10.58 21.60
N HIS A 19 3.86 9.67 22.27
CA HIS A 19 3.38 8.30 22.51
C HIS A 19 2.10 8.30 23.34
N ASP A 20 2.07 9.07 24.43
CA ASP A 20 0.88 9.21 25.27
C ASP A 20 -0.27 9.87 24.48
N ALA A 21 0.04 10.89 23.67
CA ALA A 21 -0.96 11.54 22.81
C ALA A 21 -1.58 10.58 21.78
N LEU A 22 -0.78 9.69 21.18
CA LEU A 22 -1.25 8.64 20.27
C LEU A 22 -2.15 7.63 21.00
N PHE A 23 -1.75 7.20 22.20
CA PHE A 23 -2.53 6.29 23.03
C PHE A 23 -3.91 6.88 23.34
N GLU A 24 -3.96 8.10 23.86
CA GLU A 24 -5.21 8.80 24.21
C GLU A 24 -6.08 9.14 22.99
N ALA A 25 -5.47 9.29 21.81
CA ALA A 25 -6.18 9.48 20.55
C ALA A 25 -6.84 8.20 20.00
N GLY A 26 -6.69 7.07 20.70
CA GLY A 26 -7.26 5.79 20.31
C GLY A 26 -6.32 4.94 19.46
N CYS A 27 -5.00 5.15 19.50
CA CYS A 27 -4.00 4.23 18.94
C CYS A 27 -3.43 3.27 20.01
N ASP A 28 -4.24 2.91 21.02
CA ASP A 28 -3.86 2.01 22.12
C ASP A 28 -3.66 0.55 21.67
N ASP A 29 -4.10 0.22 20.46
CA ASP A 29 -3.93 -1.05 19.76
C ASP A 29 -2.77 -1.04 18.74
N ALA A 30 -1.89 -0.04 18.80
CA ALA A 30 -0.71 0.08 17.94
C ALA A 30 0.62 0.07 18.71
N ALA A 31 1.60 -0.63 18.16
CA ALA A 31 2.99 -0.51 18.57
C ALA A 31 3.68 0.60 17.76
N VAL A 32 4.40 1.48 18.45
CA VAL A 32 5.23 2.50 17.80
C VAL A 32 6.60 1.91 17.47
N GLU A 33 7.02 1.99 16.20
CA GLU A 33 8.37 1.60 15.76
C GLU A 33 9.10 2.73 15.04
N GLU A 34 10.43 2.69 15.06
CA GLU A 34 11.28 3.48 14.17
C GLU A 34 12.04 2.54 13.20
N ARG A 35 11.94 2.84 11.91
CA ARG A 35 12.74 2.19 10.85
C ARG A 35 13.25 3.23 9.88
N ASP A 36 14.56 3.25 9.62
CA ASP A 36 15.19 4.17 8.66
C ASP A 36 14.81 5.66 8.87
N ARG A 37 14.67 6.08 10.14
CA ARG A 37 14.22 7.42 10.57
C ARG A 37 12.77 7.77 10.21
N VAL A 38 11.95 6.75 9.98
CA VAL A 38 10.51 6.88 9.72
C VAL A 38 9.76 6.29 10.91
N GLY A 39 8.80 7.04 11.44
CA GLY A 39 7.89 6.57 12.49
C GLY A 39 6.83 5.66 11.90
N LEU A 40 6.58 4.54 12.56
CA LEU A 40 5.59 3.55 12.14
C LEU A 40 4.63 3.26 13.30
N LEU A 41 3.37 3.02 12.96
CA LEU A 41 2.36 2.48 13.90
C LEU A 41 1.92 1.12 13.39
N ASP A 42 2.27 0.06 14.11
CA ASP A 42 1.91 -1.31 13.77
C ASP A 42 0.64 -1.71 14.54
N PHE A 43 -0.49 -1.74 13.82
CA PHE A 43 -1.82 -1.94 14.40
C PHE A 43 -2.21 -3.42 14.41
N THR A 44 -2.92 -3.81 15.46
CA THR A 44 -3.76 -5.01 15.50
C THR A 44 -5.18 -4.57 15.89
N ARG A 45 -5.94 -4.10 14.90
CA ARG A 45 -7.18 -3.33 15.12
C ARG A 45 -8.43 -4.15 14.86
N GLU A 46 -9.35 -4.13 15.83
CA GLU A 46 -10.67 -4.76 15.70
C GLU A 46 -11.66 -3.85 14.96
N ALA A 47 -12.23 -4.35 13.86
CA ALA A 47 -13.28 -3.65 13.11
C ALA A 47 -14.14 -4.63 12.29
N ASP A 48 -15.26 -4.17 11.74
CA ASP A 48 -16.10 -5.01 10.87
C ASP A 48 -15.51 -5.23 9.47
N SER A 49 -14.53 -4.41 9.07
CA SER A 49 -13.77 -4.57 7.83
C SER A 49 -12.40 -3.89 7.92
N LEU A 50 -11.45 -4.33 7.09
CA LEU A 50 -10.12 -3.72 6.99
C LEU A 50 -10.23 -2.23 6.62
N ALA A 51 -11.10 -1.88 5.67
CA ALA A 51 -11.35 -0.49 5.29
C ALA A 51 -11.78 0.38 6.49
N GLN A 52 -12.64 -0.13 7.38
CA GLN A 52 -13.02 0.59 8.59
C GLN A 52 -11.84 0.71 9.58
N ALA A 53 -11.05 -0.35 9.75
CA ALA A 53 -9.87 -0.33 10.62
C ALA A 53 -8.83 0.70 10.14
N LEU A 54 -8.54 0.73 8.84
CA LEU A 54 -7.62 1.70 8.24
C LEU A 54 -8.14 3.14 8.38
N VAL A 55 -9.43 3.37 8.10
CA VAL A 55 -10.01 4.72 8.19
C VAL A 55 -10.03 5.22 9.63
N SER A 56 -10.35 4.38 10.63
CA SER A 56 -10.28 4.81 12.03
C SER A 56 -8.83 5.06 12.46
N ALA A 57 -7.90 4.15 12.15
CA ALA A 57 -6.49 4.30 12.56
C ALA A 57 -5.85 5.56 11.98
N ILE A 58 -6.15 5.88 10.72
CA ILE A 58 -5.67 7.12 10.09
C ILE A 58 -6.23 8.35 10.80
N ARG A 59 -7.52 8.34 11.18
CA ARG A 59 -8.15 9.46 11.90
C ARG A 59 -7.57 9.64 13.29
N ASP A 60 -7.37 8.54 14.00
CA ASP A 60 -6.87 8.54 15.38
C ASP A 60 -5.44 9.11 15.39
N ALA A 61 -4.55 8.59 14.54
CA ALA A 61 -3.19 9.10 14.38
C ALA A 61 -3.16 10.58 13.96
N GLU A 62 -4.04 11.01 13.06
CA GLU A 62 -4.13 12.42 12.64
C GLU A 62 -4.67 13.34 13.74
N SER A 63 -5.56 12.84 14.61
CA SER A 63 -6.08 13.60 15.74
C SER A 63 -5.03 13.84 16.83
N ALA A 64 -4.04 12.94 16.94
CA ALA A 64 -2.85 13.11 17.77
C ALA A 64 -1.83 14.11 17.18
N GLY A 65 -2.09 14.71 16.02
CA GLY A 65 -1.23 15.71 15.40
C GLY A 65 -0.14 15.14 14.47
N PHE A 66 -0.27 13.88 14.05
CA PHE A 66 0.57 13.30 13.01
C PHE A 66 -0.05 13.46 11.63
N ARG A 67 0.77 13.27 10.60
CA ARG A 67 0.28 13.03 9.24
C ARG A 67 0.65 11.62 8.83
N VAL A 68 -0.35 10.88 8.35
CA VAL A 68 -0.11 9.56 7.76
C VAL A 68 0.38 9.72 6.32
N GLU A 69 1.59 9.25 6.05
CA GLU A 69 2.28 9.32 4.75
C GLU A 69 1.93 8.17 3.80
N GLY A 70 1.45 7.07 4.34
CA GLY A 70 1.08 5.88 3.59
C GLY A 70 0.78 4.71 4.50
N VAL A 71 0.57 3.55 3.87
CA VAL A 71 0.42 2.26 4.55
C VAL A 71 1.54 1.36 4.05
N ARG A 72 2.25 0.69 4.96
CA ARG A 72 3.34 -0.20 4.57
C ARG A 72 2.79 -1.36 3.75
N THR A 73 3.39 -1.59 2.57
CA THR A 73 2.97 -2.63 1.63
C THR A 73 4.16 -3.15 0.83
N ASP A 74 4.11 -4.44 0.48
CA ASP A 74 5.08 -5.12 -0.40
C ASP A 74 4.59 -5.22 -1.86
N ASP A 75 3.61 -4.39 -2.24
CA ASP A 75 3.00 -4.40 -3.58
C ASP A 75 3.94 -3.88 -4.66
N LEU A 76 4.76 -2.86 -4.39
CA LEU A 76 5.68 -2.30 -5.38
C LEU A 76 6.93 -3.17 -5.54
N VAL A 77 7.00 -3.90 -6.65
CA VAL A 77 8.04 -4.90 -6.90
C VAL A 77 8.80 -4.67 -8.20
N SER A 78 10.08 -5.05 -8.23
CA SER A 78 10.87 -5.07 -9.47
C SER A 78 10.49 -6.25 -10.37
N LEU A 79 10.79 -6.19 -11.67
CA LEU A 79 10.65 -7.37 -12.55
C LEU A 79 11.46 -8.58 -12.09
N ARG A 80 12.58 -8.37 -11.40
CA ARG A 80 13.37 -9.48 -10.84
C ARG A 80 12.63 -10.15 -9.70
N THR A 81 11.99 -9.37 -8.83
CA THR A 81 11.11 -9.87 -7.77
C THR A 81 9.90 -10.59 -8.36
N VAL A 82 9.26 -10.04 -9.39
CA VAL A 82 8.16 -10.70 -10.12
C VAL A 82 8.61 -12.05 -10.68
N ALA A 83 9.76 -12.10 -11.34
CA ALA A 83 10.31 -13.33 -11.91
C ALA A 83 10.56 -14.38 -10.81
N ALA A 84 11.15 -13.99 -9.69
CA ALA A 84 11.34 -14.88 -8.55
C ALA A 84 10.02 -15.40 -7.97
N ARG A 85 9.03 -14.52 -7.73
CA ARG A 85 7.73 -14.88 -7.16
C ARG A 85 6.87 -15.74 -8.09
N LEU A 86 7.01 -15.58 -9.41
CA LEU A 86 6.30 -16.38 -10.41
C LEU A 86 7.03 -17.68 -10.80
N ASP A 87 8.19 -17.98 -10.22
CA ASP A 87 9.08 -19.07 -10.63
C ASP A 87 9.39 -19.04 -12.14
N ARG A 88 9.77 -17.85 -12.64
CA ARG A 88 10.14 -17.63 -14.04
C ARG A 88 11.53 -17.02 -14.16
N SER A 89 12.15 -17.19 -15.33
CA SER A 89 13.37 -16.44 -15.64
C SER A 89 13.06 -14.94 -15.79
N TYR A 90 14.01 -14.10 -15.38
CA TYR A 90 13.91 -12.64 -15.56
C TYR A 90 13.63 -12.27 -17.03
N GLU A 91 14.34 -12.90 -17.97
CA GLU A 91 14.15 -12.66 -19.40
C GLU A 91 12.75 -13.04 -19.87
N SER A 92 12.16 -14.11 -19.34
CA SER A 92 10.77 -14.46 -19.64
C SER A 92 9.82 -13.35 -19.22
N VAL A 93 9.94 -12.81 -18.00
CA VAL A 93 9.05 -11.76 -17.51
C VAL A 93 9.28 -10.45 -18.26
N ARG A 94 10.54 -10.10 -18.54
CA ARG A 94 10.90 -8.90 -19.32
C ARG A 94 10.25 -8.92 -20.71
N LEU A 95 10.22 -10.07 -21.39
CA LEU A 95 9.57 -10.21 -22.69
C LEU A 95 8.04 -10.11 -22.60
N LEU A 96 7.42 -10.57 -21.51
CA LEU A 96 5.99 -10.38 -21.25
C LEU A 96 5.67 -8.89 -21.03
N ALA A 97 6.43 -8.22 -20.17
CA ALA A 97 6.28 -6.79 -19.87
C ALA A 97 6.50 -5.90 -21.10
N ALA A 98 7.42 -6.27 -21.98
CA ALA A 98 7.68 -5.56 -23.24
C ALA A 98 6.69 -5.91 -24.37
N ALA A 99 5.65 -6.71 -24.10
CA ALA A 99 4.71 -7.25 -25.08
C ALA A 99 5.39 -7.95 -26.29
N LYS A 100 6.60 -8.50 -26.08
CA LYS A 100 7.34 -9.26 -27.09
C LYS A 100 7.04 -10.77 -27.03
N ARG A 101 6.32 -11.21 -26.00
CA ARG A 101 5.87 -12.59 -25.80
C ARG A 101 4.56 -12.61 -25.01
N GLY A 102 3.80 -13.70 -25.15
CA GLY A 102 2.58 -13.95 -24.38
C GLY A 102 1.39 -13.17 -24.94
N PRO A 103 0.27 -13.12 -24.20
CA PRO A 103 -0.98 -12.54 -24.67
C PRO A 103 -1.01 -11.01 -24.68
N GLY A 104 0.07 -10.34 -24.26
CA GLY A 104 0.07 -8.90 -24.02
C GLY A 104 -0.68 -8.52 -22.74
N GLY A 105 -0.89 -7.22 -22.55
CA GLY A 105 -1.64 -6.69 -21.39
C GLY A 105 -0.96 -6.88 -20.04
N PHE A 106 0.34 -7.18 -20.01
CA PHE A 106 1.10 -7.21 -18.77
C PHE A 106 0.97 -5.85 -18.06
N PRO A 107 0.79 -5.80 -16.73
CA PRO A 107 0.56 -4.54 -16.02
C PRO A 107 1.65 -3.51 -16.30
N PRO A 108 1.27 -2.23 -16.51
CA PRO A 108 2.25 -1.18 -16.74
C PRO A 108 3.10 -0.97 -15.49
N ALA A 109 4.33 -0.50 -15.68
CA ALA A 109 5.16 -0.06 -14.57
C ALA A 109 4.54 1.18 -13.91
N MET A 110 4.57 1.22 -12.57
CA MET A 110 4.14 2.36 -11.77
C MET A 110 5.23 3.43 -11.63
N SER A 111 6.48 3.11 -11.98
CA SER A 111 7.58 4.06 -12.08
C SER A 111 8.10 4.17 -13.52
N GLY A 112 8.53 5.38 -13.90
CA GLY A 112 8.92 5.71 -15.27
C GLY A 112 10.42 5.89 -15.52
N ASP A 113 11.17 6.44 -14.57
CA ASP A 113 12.61 6.72 -14.73
C ASP A 113 13.47 5.79 -13.86
N GLY A 114 14.50 5.18 -14.45
CA GLY A 114 15.37 4.21 -13.80
C GLY A 114 14.76 2.80 -13.62
N TRP A 115 14.60 2.36 -12.37
CA TRP A 115 14.11 1.01 -12.04
C TRP A 115 12.59 0.95 -12.13
N ALA A 116 12.05 0.25 -13.13
CA ALA A 116 10.63 0.00 -13.27
C ALA A 116 10.10 -0.89 -12.13
N LEU A 117 9.17 -0.34 -11.36
CA LEU A 117 8.41 -1.01 -10.31
C LEU A 117 7.00 -1.31 -10.83
N TYR A 118 6.45 -2.43 -10.39
CA TYR A 118 5.16 -2.96 -10.82
C TYR A 118 4.31 -3.23 -9.58
N SER A 119 3.00 -3.11 -9.72
CA SER A 119 2.07 -3.55 -8.69
C SER A 119 1.99 -5.08 -8.69
N TRP A 120 2.35 -5.71 -7.58
CA TRP A 120 2.31 -7.17 -7.43
C TRP A 120 0.88 -7.69 -7.52
N SER A 121 -0.09 -7.01 -6.91
CA SER A 121 -1.51 -7.34 -6.98
C SER A 121 -2.01 -7.40 -8.42
N GLN A 122 -1.68 -6.40 -9.25
CA GLN A 122 -2.02 -6.40 -10.67
C GLN A 122 -1.29 -7.50 -11.46
N VAL A 123 -0.04 -7.80 -11.09
CA VAL A 123 0.74 -8.87 -11.73
C VAL A 123 0.17 -10.24 -11.41
N VAL A 124 -0.21 -10.51 -10.17
CA VAL A 124 -0.87 -11.75 -9.77
C VAL A 124 -2.16 -11.92 -10.56
N ASP A 125 -3.03 -10.91 -10.54
CA ASP A 125 -4.29 -10.90 -11.25
C ASP A 125 -4.14 -11.15 -12.76
N TRP A 126 -3.17 -10.49 -13.41
CA TRP A 126 -2.86 -10.76 -14.81
C TRP A 126 -2.32 -12.18 -15.02
N SER A 127 -1.40 -12.64 -14.17
CA SER A 127 -0.73 -13.93 -14.33
C SER A 127 -1.67 -15.12 -14.09
N THR A 128 -2.61 -15.02 -13.17
CA THR A 128 -3.63 -16.04 -12.92
C THR A 128 -4.51 -16.21 -14.16
N ARG A 129 -4.97 -15.11 -14.77
CA ARG A 129 -5.84 -15.17 -15.96
C ARG A 129 -5.14 -15.67 -17.23
N HIS A 130 -3.85 -15.38 -17.39
CA HIS A 130 -3.16 -15.56 -18.66
C HIS A 130 -2.12 -16.69 -18.67
N LEU A 131 -1.55 -17.02 -17.51
CA LEU A 131 -0.46 -17.99 -17.39
C LEU A 131 -0.84 -19.22 -16.56
N ASN A 132 -2.05 -19.25 -15.97
CA ASN A 132 -2.43 -20.23 -14.94
C ASN A 132 -1.37 -20.29 -13.81
N ALA A 133 -0.82 -19.13 -13.45
CA ALA A 133 0.15 -19.05 -12.36
C ALA A 133 -0.54 -19.33 -11.02
N GLY A 134 0.10 -20.12 -10.17
CA GLY A 134 -0.33 -20.38 -8.79
C GLY A 134 0.13 -19.32 -7.79
N ALA A 135 0.43 -18.10 -8.25
CA ALA A 135 0.75 -17.00 -7.36
C ALA A 135 -0.53 -16.53 -6.67
N GLU A 136 -0.46 -16.35 -5.37
CA GLU A 136 -1.60 -15.95 -4.55
C GLU A 136 -1.36 -14.55 -3.98
N ILE A 137 -2.44 -13.79 -3.87
CA ILE A 137 -2.51 -12.54 -3.13
C ILE A 137 -3.88 -12.49 -2.46
N THR A 138 -3.90 -12.06 -1.21
CA THR A 138 -5.13 -11.95 -0.43
C THR A 138 -5.88 -10.66 -0.73
N ALA A 139 -7.19 -10.65 -0.49
CA ALA A 139 -7.97 -9.40 -0.57
C ALA A 139 -7.43 -8.33 0.40
N HIS A 140 -6.92 -8.76 1.56
CA HIS A 140 -6.27 -7.91 2.56
C HIS A 140 -5.07 -7.16 1.98
N GLU A 141 -4.14 -7.85 1.31
CA GLU A 141 -2.96 -7.23 0.69
C GLU A 141 -3.34 -6.25 -0.43
N VAL A 142 -4.37 -6.58 -1.23
CA VAL A 142 -4.88 -5.69 -2.27
C VAL A 142 -5.48 -4.41 -1.67
N GLU A 143 -6.28 -4.54 -0.61
CA GLU A 143 -6.88 -3.40 0.10
C GLU A 143 -5.82 -2.50 0.76
N ILE A 144 -4.76 -3.09 1.35
CA ILE A 144 -3.62 -2.34 1.90
C ILE A 144 -2.91 -1.55 0.78
N ALA A 145 -2.58 -2.20 -0.34
CA ALA A 145 -1.90 -1.56 -1.47
C ALA A 145 -2.74 -0.41 -2.05
N ALA A 146 -4.04 -0.62 -2.26
CA ALA A 146 -4.95 0.42 -2.73
C ALA A 146 -5.02 1.59 -1.74
N THR A 147 -5.07 1.31 -0.44
CA THR A 147 -5.12 2.34 0.61
C THR A 147 -3.84 3.17 0.64
N ASP A 148 -2.66 2.55 0.50
CA ASP A 148 -1.39 3.29 0.40
C ASP A 148 -1.41 4.30 -0.76
N HIS A 149 -1.86 3.87 -1.94
CA HIS A 149 -1.99 4.77 -3.10
C HIS A 149 -2.98 5.91 -2.85
N ILE A 150 -4.12 5.64 -2.20
CA ILE A 150 -5.12 6.66 -1.85
C ILE A 150 -4.53 7.67 -0.86
N VAL A 151 -3.82 7.22 0.18
CA VAL A 151 -3.19 8.09 1.17
C VAL A 151 -2.11 8.97 0.53
N ARG A 152 -1.26 8.40 -0.33
CA ARG A 152 -0.24 9.17 -1.05
C ARG A 152 -0.84 10.20 -1.99
N ALA A 153 -1.88 9.83 -2.75
CA ALA A 153 -2.62 10.76 -3.60
C ALA A 153 -3.26 11.88 -2.76
N ARG A 154 -3.89 11.54 -1.63
CA ARG A 154 -4.46 12.49 -0.67
C ARG A 154 -3.41 13.50 -0.19
N ASN A 155 -2.18 13.05 0.08
CA ASN A 155 -1.10 13.93 0.54
C ASN A 155 -0.59 14.85 -0.58
N MET A 156 -0.48 14.35 -1.82
CA MET A 156 -0.13 15.17 -2.99
C MET A 156 -1.16 16.27 -3.27
N LEU A 157 -2.43 16.04 -2.94
CA LEU A 157 -3.54 16.94 -3.24
C LEU A 157 -3.91 17.89 -2.10
N ARG A 158 -3.12 17.96 -1.02
CA ARG A 158 -3.48 18.69 0.22
C ARG A 158 -3.98 20.11 -0.01
N ASP A 159 -3.25 20.88 -0.83
CA ASP A 159 -3.54 22.29 -1.13
C ASP A 159 -4.15 22.49 -2.53
N ASN A 160 -4.57 21.39 -3.18
CA ASN A 160 -5.14 21.43 -4.50
C ASN A 160 -6.64 21.81 -4.44
N LYS A 161 -7.00 22.90 -5.12
CA LYS A 161 -8.40 23.39 -5.19
C LYS A 161 -9.35 22.39 -5.84
N GLU A 162 -8.85 21.54 -6.73
CA GLU A 162 -9.62 20.52 -7.44
C GLU A 162 -9.66 19.17 -6.71
N ARG A 163 -9.19 19.09 -5.45
CA ARG A 163 -9.14 17.83 -4.68
C ARG A 163 -10.49 17.11 -4.63
N ALA A 164 -11.58 17.84 -4.47
CA ALA A 164 -12.92 17.26 -4.43
C ALA A 164 -13.33 16.66 -5.79
N GLU A 165 -12.94 17.29 -6.90
CA GLU A 165 -13.20 16.74 -8.24
C GLU A 165 -12.36 15.49 -8.48
N LEU A 166 -11.06 15.55 -8.17
CA LEU A 166 -10.13 14.43 -8.33
C LEU A 166 -10.52 13.21 -7.49
N SER A 167 -11.13 13.40 -6.31
CA SER A 167 -11.62 12.27 -5.50
C SER A 167 -12.71 11.43 -6.18
N ARG A 168 -13.41 11.97 -7.20
CA ARG A 168 -14.44 11.23 -7.94
C ARG A 168 -13.86 10.12 -8.81
N ILE A 169 -12.57 10.15 -9.11
CA ILE A 169 -11.87 9.09 -9.86
C ILE A 169 -12.02 7.73 -9.16
N LEU A 170 -12.13 7.71 -7.82
CA LEU A 170 -12.33 6.47 -7.06
C LEU A 170 -13.71 5.82 -7.27
N THR A 171 -14.64 6.54 -7.89
CA THR A 171 -16.03 6.11 -8.10
C THR A 171 -16.46 6.17 -9.58
N ALA A 172 -15.56 6.56 -10.48
CA ALA A 172 -15.80 6.71 -11.91
C ALA A 172 -15.65 5.38 -12.66
#